data_AF-A0A645AGW5-F1
#
_entry.id   AF-A0A645AGW5-F1
#
_cell.length_a   1.000
_cell.length_b   1.000
_cell.length_c   1.000
_cell.angle_alpha   90.00
_cell.angle_beta   90.00
_cell.angle_gamma   90.00
#
_symmetry.space_group_name_H-M   'P 1'
#
loop_
_entity.id
_entity.type
_entity.pdbx_description
1 polymer ?
#
loop_
_entity_poly.entity_id
_entity_poly.type
_entity_poly.pdbx_seq_one_letter_code
_entity_poly.pdbx_strand_id
1 'polypeptide(L)' 'MTKLKMLRKKRGLKITEVADKLSASPQAVWQQEHRGIQTINTAKRYAVVLDCSPLDILEL' A
#
# COMPACT_ATOMS: atom_id res chain seq x y z
N MET A 1 13.56 -0.95 -0.05
CA MET A 1 12.27 -1.18 -0.74
C MET A 1 11.23 -1.29 0.37
N THR A 2 10.14 -0.52 0.34
CA THR A 2 9.17 -0.50 1.45
C THR A 2 8.37 -1.80 1.54
N LYS A 3 7.87 -2.12 2.73
CA LYS A 3 6.98 -3.26 3.00
C LYS A 3 5.77 -3.26 2.07
N LEU A 4 5.15 -2.10 1.86
CA LEU A 4 4.03 -1.92 0.93
C LEU A 4 4.39 -2.38 -0.49
N LYS A 5 5.52 -1.91 -1.02
CA LYS A 5 5.99 -2.22 -2.38
C LYS A 5 6.35 -3.70 -2.53
N MET A 6 6.95 -4.30 -1.50
CA MET A 6 7.25 -5.73 -1.48
C MET A 6 5.97 -6.56 -1.50
N LEU A 7 4.99 -6.22 -0.66
CA LEU A 7 3.73 -6.95 -0.57
C LEU A 7 2.92 -6.85 -1.87
N ARG A 8 2.80 -5.64 -2.45
CA ARG A 8 2.12 -5.46 -3.74
C ARG A 8 2.74 -6.35 -4.83
N LYS A 9 4.07 -6.33 -4.94
CA LYS A 9 4.78 -7.17 -5.92
C LYS A 9 4.60 -8.66 -5.65
N LYS A 10 4.63 -9.09 -4.39
CA LYS A 10 4.38 -10.49 -3.99
C LYS A 10 2.99 -10.96 -4.42
N ARG A 11 1.99 -10.05 -4.42
CA ARG A 11 0.63 -10.32 -4.90
C ARG A 11 0.43 -10.10 -6.40
N GLY A 12 1.47 -9.73 -7.16
CA GLY A 12 1.37 -9.51 -8.60
C GLY A 12 0.49 -8.32 -9.01
N LEU A 13 0.16 -7.41 -8.07
CA LEU A 13 -0.75 -6.30 -8.33
C LEU A 13 -0.03 -5.12 -8.99
N LYS A 14 -0.69 -4.46 -9.94
CA LYS A 14 -0.24 -3.19 -10.52
C LYS A 14 -0.56 -2.02 -9.58
N ILE A 15 0.19 -0.93 -9.71
CA ILE A 15 -0.05 0.29 -8.93
C ILE A 15 -1.45 0.85 -9.22
N THR A 16 -1.87 0.81 -10.49
CA THR A 16 -3.21 1.27 -10.92
C THR A 16 -4.32 0.45 -10.27
N GLU A 17 -4.20 -0.87 -10.23
CA GLU A 17 -5.21 -1.74 -9.60
C GLU A 17 -5.38 -1.47 -8.10
N VAL A 18 -4.27 -1.18 -7.41
CA VAL A 18 -4.30 -0.78 -6.00
C VAL A 18 -4.95 0.59 -5.85
N ALA A 19 -4.63 1.53 -6.74
CA ALA A 19 -5.17 2.88 -6.75
C ALA A 19 -6.68 2.90 -6.99
N ASP A 20 -7.16 2.11 -7.97
CA ASP A 20 -8.58 1.97 -8.31
C ASP A 20 -9.38 1.43 -7.12
N LYS A 21 -8.85 0.39 -6.45
CA LYS A 21 -9.47 -0.18 -5.24
C LYS A 21 -9.46 0.76 -4.03
N LEU A 22 -8.48 1.66 -3.95
CA LEU A 22 -8.37 2.68 -2.89
C LEU A 22 -9.15 3.96 -3.19
N SER A 23 -9.73 4.09 -4.39
CA SER A 23 -10.25 5.35 -4.94
C SER A 23 -9.24 6.49 -4.80
N ALA A 24 -7.97 6.20 -5.13
CA ALA A 24 -6.85 7.12 -5.04
C ALA A 24 -6.14 7.23 -6.41
N SER A 25 -5.26 8.22 -6.56
CA SER A 25 -4.44 8.32 -7.77
C SER A 25 -3.28 7.30 -7.73
N PRO A 26 -2.85 6.75 -8.89
CA PRO A 26 -1.66 5.90 -8.96
C PRO A 26 -0.40 6.59 -8.41
N GLN A 27 -0.31 7.91 -8.56
CA GLN A 27 0.77 8.73 -8.01
C GLN A 27 0.77 8.73 -6.48
N ALA A 28 -0.41 8.78 -5.84
CA ALA A 28 -0.51 8.69 -4.39
C ALA A 28 -0.02 7.33 -3.87
N VAL A 29 -0.41 6.23 -4.52
CA VAL A 29 0.10 4.89 -4.21
C VAL A 29 1.62 4.81 -4.39
N TRP A 30 2.13 5.32 -5.51
CA TRP A 30 3.57 5.36 -5.78
C TRP A 30 4.35 6.15 -4.71
N GLN A 31 3.81 7.29 -4.26
CA GLN A 31 4.41 8.08 -3.17
C GLN A 31 4.44 7.31 -1.85
N GLN A 32 3.35 6.61 -1.50
CA GLN A 32 3.32 5.76 -0.30
C GLN A 32 4.30 4.57 -0.41
N GLU A 33 4.49 4.00 -1.61
CA GLU A 33 5.50 2.96 -1.83
C GLU A 33 6.94 3.47 -1.73
N HIS A 34 7.19 4.76 -1.95
CA HIS A 34 8.53 5.34 -1.83
C HIS A 34 8.82 5.85 -0.43
N ARG A 35 7.85 6.51 0.21
CA ARG A 35 7.98 7.09 1.54
C ARG A 35 7.77 6.07 2.66
N GLY A 36 7.04 4.99 2.38
CA GLY A 36 6.54 4.09 3.41
C GLY A 36 5.26 4.63 4.05
N ILE A 37 4.44 3.73 4.59
CA ILE A 37 3.24 4.13 5.34
C ILE A 37 3.64 4.28 6.81
N GLN A 38 3.56 5.50 7.33
CA GLN A 38 3.92 5.82 8.72
C GLN A 38 2.71 5.94 9.65
N THR A 39 1.50 5.99 9.10
CA THR A 39 0.27 6.15 9.88
C THR A 39 -0.60 4.91 9.82
N ILE A 40 -1.04 4.45 11.00
CA ILE A 40 -1.96 3.30 11.15
C ILE A 40 -3.23 3.46 10.30
N ASN A 41 -3.77 4.68 10.20
CA ASN A 41 -5.01 4.89 9.46
C ASN A 41 -4.84 4.65 7.95
N THR A 42 -3.74 5.13 7.37
CA THR A 42 -3.38 4.83 5.98
C THR A 42 -3.11 3.35 5.81
N ALA A 43 -2.37 2.74 6.74
CA ALA A 43 -2.09 1.30 6.70
C ALA A 43 -3.38 0.47 6.70
N LYS A 44 -4.38 0.82 7.52
CA LYS A 44 -5.70 0.15 7.51
C LYS A 44 -6.39 0.18 6.15
N ARG A 45 -6.37 1.33 5.46
CA ARG A 45 -6.98 1.45 4.13
C ARG A 45 -6.30 0.55 3.09
N TYR A 46 -4.97 0.53 3.09
CA TYR A 46 -4.21 -0.33 2.19
C TYR A 46 -4.33 -1.81 2.55
N ALA A 47 -4.39 -2.12 3.84
CA ALA A 47 -4.53 -3.47 4.36
C ALA A 47 -5.82 -4.16 3.89
N VAL A 48 -6.92 -3.42 3.79
CA VAL A 48 -8.18 -3.93 3.23
C VAL A 48 -8.02 -4.29 1.75
N VAL A 49 -7.37 -3.44 0.96
CA VAL A 49 -7.17 -3.65 -0.48
C VAL A 49 -6.16 -4.75 -0.79
N LEU A 50 -5.13 -4.85 0.03
CA LEU A 50 -4.06 -5.83 -0.09
C LEU A 50 -4.32 -7.09 0.75
N ASP A 51 -5.46 -7.18 1.43
CA ASP A 51 -5.90 -8.31 2.25
C ASP A 51 -4.79 -8.81 3.21
N CYS A 52 -4.27 -7.88 4.03
CA CYS A 52 -3.17 -8.13 4.97
C CYS A 52 -3.40 -7.41 6.30
N SER A 53 -2.52 -7.61 7.29
CA SER A 53 -2.55 -6.82 8.51
C SER A 53 -1.98 -5.42 8.25
N PRO A 54 -2.56 -4.34 8.82
CA PRO A 54 -1.98 -2.99 8.74
C PRO A 54 -0.52 -2.94 9.23
N LEU A 55 -0.15 -3.80 10.19
CA LEU A 55 1.21 -3.87 10.72
C LEU A 55 2.22 -4.46 9.72
N ASP A 56 1.76 -5.25 8.76
CA ASP A 56 2.63 -5.87 7.74
C ASP A 56 3.19 -4.84 6.76
N ILE A 57 2.52 -3.70 6.61
CA ILE A 57 2.86 -2.63 5.66
C ILE A 57 3.23 -1.30 6.35
N LEU A 58 3.10 -1.24 7.67
CA LEU A 58 3.48 -0.07 8.47
C LEU A 58 5.02 -0.02 8.61
N GLU A 59 5.59 1.12 8.28
CA GLU A 59 7.00 1.44 8.50
C GLU A 59 7.07 2.37 9.73
N LEU A 60 7.61 1.84 10.83
CA LEU A 60 7.88 2.58 12.07
C LEU A 60 9.28 3.18 12.02
#